data_AF-A0A1G0E5K1-F1
#
_entry.id   AF-A0A1G0E5K1-F1
#
_cell.length_a   1.000
_cell.length_b   1.000
_cell.length_c   1.000
_cell.angle_alpha   90.00
_cell.angle_beta   90.00
_cell.angle_gamma   90.00
#
_symmetry.space_group_name_H-M   'P 1'
#
loop_
_entity.id
_entity.type
_entity.pdbx_description
1 polymer ?
#
loop_
_entity_poly.entity_id
_entity_poly.type
_entity_poly.pdbx_seq_one_letter_code
_entity_poly.pdbx_strand_id
1 'polypeptide(L)'
;MNNTPLTTKKPKKKRIRTFLKNLFNVKRWIAADQIYTFGKMIRHGSKGMFDVPEAKHHETFDDAVQRLGLTEEDIAKKTKQFFFMACIYAFFSVCALFYAVYLIAYGYYLSTLLSLVLTMFIGSNALREHFWYMQMQQRKLGCNLQDWMRFVFNLGAQQ
;
A
#
# COMPACT_ATOMS: atom_id res chain seq x y z
N MET A 1 57.86 33.95 34.47
CA MET A 1 56.44 33.53 34.44
C MET A 1 55.87 33.93 33.08
N ASN A 2 55.70 32.98 32.17
CA ASN A 2 55.10 33.24 30.85
C ASN A 2 53.60 32.94 30.90
N ASN A 3 52.79 33.98 30.74
CA ASN A 3 51.33 33.88 30.71
C ASN A 3 50.89 33.74 29.24
N THR A 4 50.55 32.53 28.81
CA THR A 4 49.98 32.31 27.48
C THR A 4 48.45 32.46 27.55
N PRO A 5 47.81 33.35 26.76
CA PRO A 5 46.35 33.49 26.80
C PRO A 5 45.66 32.32 26.06
N LEU A 6 44.70 31.69 26.74
CA LEU A 6 43.83 30.66 26.17
C LEU A 6 42.87 31.31 25.13
N THR A 7 43.10 31.04 23.85
CA THR A 7 42.19 31.50 22.78
C THR A 7 40.97 30.58 22.68
N THR A 8 39.82 31.04 23.16
CA THR A 8 38.55 30.31 23.03
C THR A 8 37.98 30.47 21.61
N LYS A 9 38.18 29.50 20.72
CA LYS A 9 37.56 29.47 19.38
C LYS A 9 36.05 29.24 19.50
N LYS A 10 35.23 30.25 19.16
CA LYS A 10 33.76 30.14 19.13
C LYS A 10 33.28 29.06 18.14
N PRO A 11 32.34 28.18 18.51
CA PRO A 11 31.92 27.07 17.64
C PRO A 11 31.11 27.57 16.42
N LYS A 12 31.42 26.97 15.27
CA LYS A 12 30.94 27.36 13.93
C LYS A 12 29.43 27.07 13.74
N LYS A 13 28.59 28.09 13.98
CA LYS A 13 27.11 28.10 13.72
C LYS A 13 26.68 27.56 12.34
N LYS A 14 27.54 27.63 11.31
CA LYS A 14 27.21 27.17 9.95
C LYS A 14 26.98 25.65 9.86
N ARG A 15 27.65 24.83 10.68
CA ARG A 15 27.54 23.37 10.61
C ARG A 15 26.16 22.90 11.06
N ILE A 16 25.67 23.37 12.20
CA ILE A 16 24.38 22.97 12.78
C ILE A 16 23.20 23.35 11.87
N ARG A 17 23.25 24.52 11.22
CA ARG A 17 22.21 24.95 10.25
C ARG A 17 22.12 24.01 9.04
N THR A 18 23.25 23.51 8.54
CA THR A 18 23.26 22.55 7.43
C THR A 18 22.74 21.18 7.85
N PHE A 19 23.09 20.71 9.06
CA PHE A 19 22.53 19.48 9.62
C PHE A 19 21.01 19.57 9.81
N LEU A 20 20.50 20.67 10.37
CA LEU A 20 19.05 20.89 10.52
C LEU A 20 18.33 20.99 9.17
N LYS A 21 18.92 21.65 8.16
CA LYS A 21 18.34 21.68 6.80
C LYS A 21 18.27 20.31 6.14
N ASN A 22 19.24 19.44 6.41
CA ASN A 22 19.25 18.08 5.86
C ASN A 22 18.26 17.16 6.60
N LEU A 23 18.06 17.35 7.90
CA LEU A 23 17.06 16.62 8.70
C LEU A 23 15.63 17.10 8.40
N PHE A 24 15.42 18.40 8.16
CA PHE A 24 14.13 18.97 7.74
C PHE A 24 13.88 18.91 6.23
N ASN A 25 14.54 18.01 5.50
CA ASN A 25 14.19 17.72 4.12
C ASN A 25 12.99 16.75 4.08
N VAL A 26 11.89 17.14 4.72
CA VAL A 26 10.64 16.38 4.90
C VAL A 26 10.07 15.90 3.56
N LYS A 27 10.26 16.69 2.49
CA LYS A 27 9.88 16.32 1.13
C LYS A 27 10.57 15.03 0.65
N ARG A 28 11.85 14.84 1.00
CA ARG A 28 12.62 13.65 0.63
C ARG A 28 12.32 12.46 1.55
N TRP A 29 12.07 12.69 2.83
CA TRP A 29 11.71 11.63 3.80
C TRP A 29 10.32 11.04 3.57
N ILE A 30 9.34 11.88 3.25
CA ILE A 30 7.96 11.46 3.01
C ILE A 30 7.74 11.03 1.55
N ALA A 31 8.79 11.07 0.72
CA ALA A 31 8.68 10.85 -0.73
C ALA A 31 7.50 11.66 -1.30
N ALA A 32 7.45 12.96 -0.98
CA ALA A 32 6.32 13.83 -1.33
C ALA A 32 6.06 13.84 -2.85
N ASP A 33 7.10 13.66 -3.65
CA ASP A 33 7.01 13.49 -5.10
C ASP A 33 6.24 12.20 -5.47
N GLN A 34 6.40 11.11 -4.72
CA GLN A 34 5.62 9.89 -4.91
C GLN A 34 4.16 10.09 -4.49
N ILE A 35 3.90 10.75 -3.36
CA ILE A 35 2.52 11.06 -2.92
C ILE A 35 1.81 11.95 -3.95
N TYR A 36 2.51 12.96 -4.50
CA TYR A 36 1.97 13.80 -5.55
C TYR A 36 1.73 13.00 -6.85
N THR A 37 2.63 12.09 -7.20
CA THR A 37 2.47 11.21 -8.36
C THR A 37 1.28 10.25 -8.17
N PHE A 38 1.10 9.68 -6.98
CA PHE A 38 -0.04 8.84 -6.64
C PHE A 38 -1.34 9.65 -6.62
N GLY A 39 -1.36 10.83 -6.02
CA GLY A 39 -2.53 11.72 -6.03
C GLY A 39 -2.92 12.15 -7.44
N LYS A 40 -1.92 12.41 -8.30
CA LYS A 40 -2.13 12.70 -9.72
C LYS A 40 -2.67 11.47 -10.45
N MET A 41 -2.15 10.28 -10.18
CA MET A 41 -2.64 9.02 -10.75
C MET A 41 -4.08 8.71 -10.32
N ILE A 42 -4.43 8.91 -9.04
CA ILE A 42 -5.80 8.77 -8.53
C ILE A 42 -6.72 9.81 -9.19
N ARG A 43 -6.28 11.06 -9.35
CA ARG A 43 -7.05 12.10 -10.04
C ARG A 43 -7.28 11.76 -11.51
N HIS A 44 -6.28 11.26 -12.22
CA HIS A 44 -6.45 10.82 -13.61
C HIS A 44 -7.31 9.55 -13.74
N GLY A 45 -7.12 8.58 -12.83
CA GLY A 45 -7.95 7.37 -12.75
C GLY A 45 -9.41 7.68 -12.44
N SER A 46 -9.67 8.62 -11.53
CA SER A 46 -11.04 9.05 -11.21
C SER A 46 -11.75 9.67 -12.42
N LYS A 47 -11.05 10.46 -13.25
CA LYS A 47 -11.63 10.96 -14.50
C LYS A 47 -11.92 9.85 -15.50
N GLY A 48 -11.02 8.87 -15.63
CA GLY A 48 -11.22 7.68 -16.47
C GLY A 48 -12.24 6.67 -15.94
N MET A 49 -12.70 6.80 -14.70
CA MET A 49 -13.81 6.01 -14.16
C MET A 49 -15.18 6.63 -14.51
N PHE A 50 -15.23 7.93 -14.84
CA PHE A 50 -16.46 8.62 -15.24
C PHE A 50 -16.62 8.74 -16.77
N ASP A 51 -15.52 8.76 -17.51
CA ASP A 51 -15.54 8.44 -18.94
C ASP A 51 -15.44 6.92 -19.09
N VAL A 52 -16.58 6.24 -19.16
CA VAL A 52 -16.63 4.83 -19.58
C VAL A 52 -16.64 4.83 -21.11
N PRO A 53 -15.52 4.66 -21.83
CA PRO A 53 -15.61 4.20 -23.21
C PRO A 53 -16.30 2.84 -23.14
N GLU A 54 -17.41 2.67 -23.86
CA GLU A 54 -18.03 1.36 -24.03
C GLU A 54 -16.94 0.34 -24.37
N ALA A 55 -16.78 -0.67 -23.52
CA ALA A 55 -15.77 -1.70 -23.69
C ALA A 55 -16.08 -2.47 -24.97
N LYS A 56 -15.40 -2.10 -26.07
CA LYS A 56 -15.50 -2.77 -27.38
C LYS A 56 -14.92 -4.19 -27.37
N HIS A 57 -14.45 -4.68 -26.21
CA HIS A 57 -13.97 -6.04 -26.02
C HIS A 57 -14.39 -6.57 -24.64
N HIS A 58 -15.42 -7.40 -24.63
CA HIS A 58 -15.64 -8.37 -23.55
C HIS A 58 -14.60 -9.49 -23.73
N GLU A 59 -13.36 -9.25 -23.30
CA GLU A 59 -12.35 -10.31 -23.24
C GLU A 59 -12.79 -11.29 -22.14
N THR A 60 -13.24 -12.48 -22.56
CA THR A 60 -13.72 -13.51 -21.65
C THR A 60 -12.51 -14.17 -21.00
N PHE A 61 -12.64 -14.72 -19.79
CA PHE A 61 -11.54 -15.39 -19.09
C PHE A 61 -10.87 -16.47 -19.96
N ASP A 62 -11.64 -17.14 -20.82
CA ASP A 62 -11.14 -18.10 -21.82
C ASP A 62 -10.17 -17.47 -22.83
N ASP A 63 -10.47 -16.29 -23.39
CA ASP A 63 -9.56 -15.60 -24.33
C ASP A 63 -8.23 -15.22 -23.65
N ALA A 64 -8.29 -14.82 -22.38
CA ALA A 64 -7.09 -14.51 -21.59
C ALA A 64 -6.27 -15.77 -21.30
N VAL A 65 -6.91 -16.89 -20.94
CA VAL A 65 -6.25 -18.19 -20.72
C VAL A 65 -5.64 -18.72 -22.01
N GLN A 66 -6.33 -18.58 -23.15
CA GLN A 66 -5.85 -18.97 -24.47
C GLN A 66 -4.65 -18.11 -24.90
N ARG A 67 -4.69 -16.79 -24.65
CA ARG A 67 -3.58 -15.87 -24.96
C ARG A 67 -2.35 -16.12 -24.08
N LEU A 68 -2.55 -16.44 -22.81
CA LEU A 68 -1.45 -16.69 -21.86
C LEU A 68 -0.94 -18.14 -21.87
N GLY A 69 -1.59 -19.05 -22.61
CA GLY A 69 -1.16 -20.45 -22.71
C GLY A 69 -1.13 -21.18 -21.35
N LEU A 70 -1.99 -20.76 -20.42
CA LEU A 70 -2.01 -21.29 -19.05
C LEU A 70 -2.82 -22.58 -19.01
N THR A 71 -2.20 -23.65 -18.49
CA THR A 71 -2.92 -24.90 -18.17
C THR A 71 -3.84 -24.65 -16.97
N GLU A 72 -5.00 -25.32 -16.89
CA GLU A 72 -5.92 -25.18 -15.75
C GLU A 72 -5.26 -25.47 -14.39
N GLU A 73 -4.24 -26.35 -14.38
CA GLU A 73 -3.44 -26.67 -13.19
C GLU A 73 -2.60 -25.48 -12.68
N ASP A 74 -2.03 -24.70 -13.61
CA ASP A 74 -1.23 -23.52 -13.27
C ASP A 74 -2.12 -22.42 -12.69
N ILE A 75 -3.34 -22.27 -13.22
CA ILE A 75 -4.33 -21.33 -12.70
C ILE A 75 -4.67 -21.70 -11.26
N ALA A 76 -5.02 -22.96 -10.99
CA ALA A 76 -5.36 -23.41 -9.64
C ALA A 76 -4.21 -23.20 -8.64
N LYS A 77 -2.96 -23.43 -9.07
CA LYS A 77 -1.77 -23.18 -8.24
C LYS A 77 -1.59 -21.70 -7.94
N LYS A 78 -1.75 -20.83 -8.94
CA LYS A 78 -1.65 -19.37 -8.78
C LYS A 78 -2.75 -18.82 -7.90
N THR A 79 -4.00 -19.30 -8.06
CA THR A 79 -5.12 -18.91 -7.20
C THR A 79 -4.83 -19.20 -5.73
N LYS A 80 -4.29 -20.38 -5.39
CA LYS A 80 -3.88 -20.71 -4.01
C LYS A 80 -2.77 -19.79 -3.50
N GLN A 81 -1.80 -19.45 -4.35
CA GLN A 81 -0.72 -18.53 -3.98
C GLN A 81 -1.25 -17.13 -3.66
N PHE A 82 -2.16 -16.60 -4.49
CA PHE A 82 -2.76 -15.28 -4.25
C PHE A 82 -3.59 -15.25 -2.96
N PHE A 83 -4.36 -16.31 -2.68
CA PHE A 83 -5.06 -16.43 -1.40
C PHE A 83 -4.10 -16.42 -0.20
N PHE A 84 -3.04 -17.23 -0.28
CA PHE A 84 -2.04 -17.29 0.79
C PHE A 84 -1.35 -15.94 1.01
N MET A 85 -0.99 -15.22 -0.06
CA MET A 85 -0.42 -13.87 0.04
C MET A 85 -1.42 -12.87 0.62
N ALA A 86 -2.69 -12.92 0.21
CA ALA A 86 -3.74 -12.10 0.79
C ALA A 86 -3.87 -12.33 2.31
N CYS A 87 -3.85 -13.59 2.76
CA CYS A 87 -3.86 -13.94 4.18
C CYS A 87 -2.63 -13.41 4.92
N ILE A 88 -1.43 -13.52 4.33
CA ILE A 88 -0.20 -12.98 4.93
C ILE A 88 -0.32 -11.46 5.11
N TYR A 89 -0.71 -10.73 4.06
CA TYR A 89 -0.85 -9.28 4.16
C TYR A 89 -1.95 -8.88 5.14
N ALA A 90 -3.07 -9.62 5.19
CA ALA A 90 -4.12 -9.38 6.16
C ALA A 90 -3.62 -9.59 7.59
N PHE A 91 -2.89 -10.68 7.86
CA PHE A 91 -2.29 -10.96 9.16
C PHE A 91 -1.34 -9.84 9.59
N PHE A 92 -0.40 -9.45 8.73
CA PHE A 92 0.53 -8.35 9.04
C PHE A 92 -0.18 -7.01 9.23
N SER A 93 -1.24 -6.73 8.46
CA SER A 93 -2.07 -5.54 8.62
C SER A 93 -2.73 -5.51 10.00
N VAL A 94 -3.31 -6.63 10.44
CA VAL A 94 -3.93 -6.75 11.77
C VAL A 94 -2.89 -6.58 12.88
N CYS A 95 -1.72 -7.22 12.78
CA CYS A 95 -0.63 -7.04 13.74
C CYS A 95 -0.14 -5.58 13.79
N ALA A 96 0.01 -4.92 12.64
CA ALA A 96 0.41 -3.52 12.56
C ALA A 96 -0.65 -2.59 13.15
N LEU A 97 -1.95 -2.92 13.00
CA LEU A 97 -3.05 -2.19 13.61
C LEU A 97 -3.00 -2.28 15.13
N PHE A 98 -2.80 -3.48 15.70
CA PHE A 98 -2.62 -3.64 17.15
C PHE A 98 -1.41 -2.86 17.66
N TYR A 99 -0.31 -2.87 16.92
CA TYR A 99 0.86 -2.07 17.26
C TYR A 99 0.57 -0.56 17.23
N ALA A 100 -0.20 -0.09 16.25
CA ALA A 100 -0.62 1.31 16.18
C ALA A 100 -1.47 1.71 17.40
N VAL A 101 -2.40 0.85 17.82
CA VAL A 101 -3.22 1.05 19.04
C VAL A 101 -2.33 1.08 20.29
N TYR A 102 -1.37 0.16 20.39
CA TYR A 102 -0.37 0.17 21.45
C TYR A 102 0.38 1.51 21.49
N LEU A 103 0.88 2.01 20.35
CA LEU A 103 1.58 3.31 20.28
C LEU A 103 0.72 4.51 20.72
N ILE A 104 -0.59 4.49 20.45
CA ILE A 104 -1.52 5.53 20.91
C ILE A 104 -1.58 5.56 22.43
N ALA A 105 -1.61 4.40 23.09
CA ALA A 105 -1.69 4.31 24.55
C ALA A 105 -0.48 4.95 25.26
N TYR A 106 0.70 4.97 24.61
CA TYR A 106 1.92 5.59 25.14
C TYR A 106 2.13 7.05 24.66
N GLY A 107 1.18 7.62 23.90
CA GLY A 107 1.22 9.01 23.45
C GLY A 107 2.19 9.29 22.29
N TYR A 108 2.68 8.27 21.59
CA TYR A 108 3.58 8.43 20.44
C TYR A 108 2.82 8.77 19.14
N TYR A 109 2.11 9.90 19.11
CA TYR A 109 1.19 10.28 18.02
C TYR A 109 1.83 10.27 16.61
N LEU A 110 3.08 10.73 16.46
CA LEU A 110 3.75 10.74 15.17
C LEU A 110 4.09 9.32 14.67
N SER A 111 4.56 8.46 15.57
CA SER A 111 4.85 7.05 15.27
C SER A 111 3.56 6.29 14.98
N THR A 112 2.47 6.59 15.70
CA THR A 112 1.14 6.06 15.40
C THR A 112 0.73 6.43 13.98
N LEU A 113 0.81 7.70 13.59
CA LEU A 113 0.41 8.14 12.25
C LEU A 113 1.19 7.38 11.16
N LEU A 114 2.51 7.21 11.34
CA LEU A 114 3.34 6.42 10.43
C LEU A 114 2.92 4.94 10.38
N SER A 115 2.68 4.33 11.53
CA SER A 115 2.22 2.93 11.61
C SER A 115 0.83 2.73 11.02
N LEU A 116 -0.05 3.73 11.12
CA LEU A 116 -1.39 3.72 10.53
C LEU A 116 -1.30 3.78 9.00
N VAL A 117 -0.45 4.65 8.45
CA VAL A 117 -0.20 4.72 7.00
C VAL A 117 0.36 3.39 6.47
N LEU A 118 1.31 2.80 7.20
CA LEU A 118 1.86 1.49 6.85
C LEU A 118 0.79 0.39 6.88
N THR A 119 -0.07 0.39 7.91
CA THR A 119 -1.19 -0.53 8.05
C THR A 119 -2.16 -0.40 6.88
N MET A 120 -2.54 0.83 6.50
CA MET A 120 -3.40 1.08 5.34
C MET A 120 -2.75 0.62 4.03
N PHE A 121 -1.45 0.83 3.86
CA PHE A 121 -0.72 0.37 2.68
C PHE A 121 -0.71 -1.16 2.56
N ILE A 122 -0.39 -1.87 3.65
CA ILE A 122 -0.39 -3.34 3.66
C ILE A 122 -1.82 -3.88 3.50
N GLY A 123 -2.80 -3.30 4.21
CA GLY A 123 -4.21 -3.67 4.09
C GLY A 123 -4.76 -3.47 2.68
N SER A 124 -4.38 -2.40 1.99
CA SER A 124 -4.75 -2.17 0.58
C SER A 124 -4.20 -3.29 -0.32
N ASN A 125 -2.97 -3.74 -0.09
CA ASN A 125 -2.40 -4.88 -0.82
C ASN A 125 -3.13 -6.19 -0.50
N ALA A 126 -3.52 -6.42 0.75
CA ALA A 126 -4.32 -7.59 1.13
C ALA A 126 -5.66 -7.64 0.38
N LEU A 127 -6.36 -6.50 0.29
CA LEU A 127 -7.62 -6.38 -0.45
C LEU A 127 -7.42 -6.61 -1.95
N ARG A 128 -6.34 -6.05 -2.52
CA ARG A 128 -5.99 -6.26 -3.93
C ARG A 128 -5.76 -7.73 -4.25
N GLU A 129 -4.96 -8.43 -3.45
CA GLU A 129 -4.67 -9.86 -3.62
C GLU A 129 -5.94 -10.70 -3.46
N HIS A 130 -6.78 -10.39 -2.47
CA HIS A 130 -8.07 -11.08 -2.28
C HIS A 130 -9.04 -10.84 -3.46
N PHE A 131 -9.02 -9.66 -4.05
CA PHE A 131 -9.81 -9.36 -5.24
C PHE A 131 -9.33 -10.17 -6.45
N TRP A 132 -8.01 -10.28 -6.64
CA TRP A 132 -7.42 -11.12 -7.71
C TRP A 132 -7.76 -12.60 -7.53
N TYR A 133 -7.72 -13.10 -6.28
CA TYR A 133 -8.19 -14.45 -5.95
C TYR A 133 -9.64 -14.68 -6.39
N MET A 134 -10.54 -13.74 -6.04
CA MET A 134 -11.96 -13.85 -6.38
C MET A 134 -12.20 -13.79 -7.90
N GLN A 135 -11.49 -12.92 -8.63
CA GLN A 135 -11.56 -12.86 -10.09
C GLN A 135 -11.12 -14.17 -10.76
N MET A 136 -10.07 -14.81 -10.24
CA MET A 136 -9.62 -16.11 -10.73
C MET A 136 -10.61 -17.23 -10.41
N GLN A 137 -11.21 -17.20 -9.21
CA GLN A 137 -12.19 -18.21 -8.80
C GLN A 137 -13.50 -18.10 -9.59
N GLN A 138 -13.99 -16.88 -9.85
CA GLN A 138 -15.24 -16.65 -10.57
C GLN A 138 -15.06 -16.68 -12.10
N ARG A 139 -13.82 -16.80 -12.61
CA ARG A 139 -13.49 -16.76 -14.05
C ARG A 139 -14.17 -15.60 -14.79
N LYS A 140 -14.31 -14.44 -14.13
CA LYS A 140 -14.97 -13.25 -14.67
C LYS A 140 -14.10 -12.01 -14.50
N LEU A 141 -13.74 -11.37 -15.62
CA LEU A 141 -13.10 -10.07 -15.64
C LEU A 141 -14.20 -9.01 -15.62
N GLY A 142 -14.35 -8.27 -14.51
CA GLY A 142 -15.35 -7.20 -14.37
C GLY A 142 -16.23 -7.23 -13.11
N CYS A 143 -15.93 -8.06 -12.10
CA CYS A 143 -16.69 -8.03 -10.84
C CYS A 143 -16.61 -6.66 -10.17
N ASN A 144 -17.75 -6.14 -9.72
CA ASN A 144 -17.81 -4.87 -9.02
C ASN A 144 -17.40 -5.05 -7.53
N LEU A 145 -16.99 -3.99 -6.84
CA LEU A 145 -16.68 -4.05 -5.39
C LEU A 145 -17.89 -4.51 -4.55
N GLN A 146 -19.11 -4.25 -5.05
CA GLN A 146 -20.35 -4.75 -4.44
C GLN A 146 -20.46 -6.28 -4.51
N ASP A 147 -20.05 -6.88 -5.62
CA ASP A 147 -20.05 -8.34 -5.79
C ASP A 147 -18.98 -8.99 -4.90
N TRP A 148 -17.84 -8.33 -4.74
CA TRP A 148 -16.80 -8.74 -3.79
C TRP A 148 -17.31 -8.75 -2.35
N MET A 149 -17.95 -7.67 -1.89
CA MET A 149 -18.51 -7.64 -0.52
C MET A 149 -19.54 -8.75 -0.33
N ARG A 150 -20.45 -8.95 -1.29
CA ARG A 150 -21.44 -10.04 -1.22
C ARG A 150 -20.78 -11.41 -1.17
N PHE A 151 -19.71 -11.64 -1.94
CA PHE A 151 -18.95 -12.88 -1.91
C PHE A 151 -18.28 -13.10 -0.54
N VAL A 152 -17.59 -12.09 0.00
CA VAL A 152 -16.94 -12.16 1.31
C VAL A 152 -17.95 -12.46 2.43
N PHE A 153 -19.08 -11.75 2.44
CA PHE A 153 -20.13 -11.94 3.45
C PHE A 153 -20.86 -13.29 3.28
N ASN A 154 -21.14 -13.75 2.05
CA ASN A 154 -21.75 -15.06 1.83
C ASN A 154 -20.79 -16.23 2.13
N LEU A 155 -19.47 -16.07 1.91
CA LEU A 155 -18.50 -17.09 2.28
C LEU A 155 -18.49 -17.35 3.80
N GLY A 156 -18.70 -16.30 4.60
CA GLY A 156 -18.87 -16.40 6.05
C GLY A 156 -20.17 -17.10 6.49
N ALA A 157 -21.14 -17.27 5.59
CA ALA A 157 -22.40 -17.98 5.84
C ALA A 157 -22.39 -19.45 5.37
N GLN A 158 -21.32 -19.91 4.71
CA GLN A 158 -21.17 -21.28 4.22
C GLN A 158 -20.04 -22.08 4.91
N GLN A 159 -19.47 -21.56 6.00
CA GLN A 159 -18.65 -22.34 6.95
C GLN A 159 -19.51 -22.78 8.13
#